data_AF-A0A069CUU6-F1
#
_entry.id   AF-A0A069CUU6-F1
#
_cell.length_a   1.000
_cell.length_b   1.000
_cell.length_c   1.000
_cell.angle_alpha   90.00
_cell.angle_beta   90.00
_cell.angle_gamma   90.00
#
_symmetry.space_group_name_H-M   'P 1'
#
loop_
_entity.id
_entity.type
_entity.pdbx_description
1 polymer ?
#
loop_
_entity_poly.entity_id
_entity_poly.type
_entity_poly.pdbx_seq_one_letter_code
_entity_poly.pdbx_strand_id
1 'polypeptide(L)'
;MKYTDQVIFVNESGNHYDPDLGRNVHNKILEYKQVAHVVVPSIEKSTVVFGDIRTDVISLHLKQPFLNTYDFCLVALPGREIRKYFFVTEKRVGNRQVITMRGGENGASS
;
A
#
# COMPACT_ATOMS: atom_id res chain seq x y z
N MET A 1 12.30 6.37 -15.52
CA MET A 1 11.35 6.15 -14.41
C MET A 1 10.01 6.75 -14.81
N LYS A 2 8.99 5.94 -15.10
CA LYS A 2 7.66 6.40 -15.56
C LYS A 2 6.66 6.28 -14.42
N TYR A 3 5.89 7.32 -14.15
CA TYR A 3 4.88 7.34 -13.07
C TYR A 3 3.52 7.10 -13.70
N THR A 4 3.28 5.88 -14.15
CA THR A 4 2.08 5.49 -14.88
C THR A 4 1.20 4.54 -14.09
N ASP A 5 1.72 3.97 -13.02
CA ASP A 5 1.02 2.96 -12.24
C ASP A 5 0.07 3.66 -11.27
N GLN A 6 -1.20 3.30 -11.33
CA GLN A 6 -2.20 3.84 -10.43
C GLN A 6 -2.18 3.04 -9.12
N VAL A 7 -2.03 3.78 -8.02
CA VAL A 7 -2.10 3.26 -6.66
C VAL A 7 -3.26 3.94 -5.95
N ILE A 8 -4.02 3.18 -5.16
CA ILE A 8 -5.12 3.70 -4.36
C ILE A 8 -4.75 3.50 -2.89
N PHE A 9 -4.54 4.59 -2.16
CA PHE A 9 -4.38 4.56 -0.71
C PHE A 9 -5.77 4.50 -0.09
N VAL A 10 -6.00 3.52 0.78
CA VAL A 10 -7.28 3.28 1.42
C VAL A 10 -7.13 3.50 2.93
N ASN A 11 -8.03 4.30 3.49
CA ASN A 11 -8.18 4.48 4.91
C ASN A 11 -9.56 3.94 5.34
N GLU A 12 -9.54 2.85 6.10
CA GLU A 12 -10.69 2.24 6.74
C GLU A 12 -10.78 2.79 8.17
N SER A 13 -11.23 4.04 8.30
CA SER A 13 -11.53 4.60 9.62
C SER A 13 -12.51 3.66 10.36
N GLY A 14 -12.10 3.19 11.54
CA GLY A 14 -12.71 2.03 12.19
C GLY A 14 -14.19 2.20 12.52
N ASN A 15 -14.92 1.08 12.44
CA ASN A 15 -16.27 0.94 12.98
C ASN A 15 -16.25 1.27 14.47
N HIS A 16 -17.09 2.21 14.88
CA HIS A 16 -17.33 2.49 16.28
C HIS A 16 -18.81 2.31 16.59
N TYR A 17 -19.09 1.77 17.77
CA TYR A 17 -20.44 1.75 18.30
C TYR A 17 -20.80 3.15 18.78
N ASP A 18 -21.83 3.73 18.17
CA ASP A 18 -22.37 5.01 18.61
C ASP A 18 -23.46 4.74 19.65
N PRO A 19 -23.22 5.05 20.94
CA PRO A 19 -24.16 4.75 22.01
C PRO A 19 -25.44 5.61 21.93
N ASP A 20 -25.39 6.78 21.31
CA ASP A 20 -26.54 7.66 21.11
C ASP A 20 -27.45 7.16 19.97
N LEU A 21 -26.86 6.62 18.91
CA LEU A 21 -27.60 6.03 17.78
C LEU A 21 -27.96 4.55 17.97
N GLY A 22 -27.43 3.91 19.01
CA GLY A 22 -27.67 2.50 19.35
C GLY A 22 -27.19 1.51 18.27
N ARG A 23 -26.31 1.93 17.35
CA ARG A 23 -25.88 1.13 16.20
C ARG A 23 -24.40 1.32 15.90
N ASN A 24 -23.80 0.30 15.27
CA ASN A 24 -22.47 0.43 14.69
C ASN A 24 -22.52 1.43 13.54
N VAL A 25 -21.80 2.53 13.68
CA VAL A 25 -21.64 3.53 12.63
C VAL A 25 -20.50 3.06 11.74
N HIS A 26 -20.85 2.74 10.49
CA HIS A 26 -19.86 2.46 9.47
C HIS A 26 -19.20 3.77 9.07
N ASN A 27 -17.95 3.91 9.45
CA ASN A 27 -17.15 5.04 9.06
C ASN A 27 -16.80 4.94 7.57
N LYS A 28 -16.75 6.10 6.91
CA LYS A 28 -16.59 6.21 5.47
C LYS A 28 -15.22 5.70 5.04
N ILE A 29 -15.17 4.77 4.09
CA ILE A 29 -13.91 4.38 3.44
C ILE A 29 -13.41 5.58 2.63
N LEU A 30 -12.21 6.05 2.93
CA LEU A 30 -11.56 7.13 2.17
C LEU A 30 -10.54 6.53 1.21
N GLU A 31 -10.67 6.86 -0.08
CA GLU A 31 -9.78 6.40 -1.13
C GLU A 31 -9.04 7.58 -1.76
N TYR A 32 -7.72 7.49 -1.86
CA TYR A 32 -6.88 8.48 -2.52
C TYR A 32 -6.13 7.85 -3.68
N LYS A 33 -6.48 8.26 -4.90
CA LYS A 33 -5.83 7.79 -6.13
C LYS A 33 -4.57 8.62 -6.38
N GLN A 34 -3.45 7.93 -6.61
CA GLN A 34 -2.19 8.58 -6.92
C GLN A 34 -1.41 7.78 -7.97
N VAL A 35 -0.65 8.50 -8.80
CA VAL A 35 0.27 7.89 -9.76
C VAL A 35 1.64 7.71 -9.12
N ALA A 36 2.12 6.47 -9.16
CA ALA A 36 3.41 6.06 -8.66
C ALA A 36 4.21 5.37 -9.77
N HIS A 37 5.50 5.19 -9.52
CA HIS A 37 6.30 4.18 -10.23
C HIS A 37 6.47 3.00 -9.29
N VAL A 38 5.86 1.87 -9.65
CA VAL A 38 5.88 0.65 -8.84
C VAL A 38 7.08 -0.19 -9.24
N VAL A 39 7.94 -0.51 -8.28
CA VAL A 39 9.08 -1.41 -8.47
C VAL A 39 8.76 -2.74 -7.78
N VAL A 40 8.65 -3.79 -8.59
CA VAL A 40 8.53 -5.17 -8.12
C VAL A 40 9.92 -5.81 -8.20
N PRO A 41 10.42 -6.44 -7.13
CA PRO A 41 11.69 -7.15 -7.16
C PRO A 41 11.56 -8.38 -8.07
N SER A 42 12.34 -8.41 -9.15
CA SER A 42 12.52 -9.61 -9.98
C SER A 42 13.43 -10.61 -9.25
N ILE A 43 13.15 -11.90 -9.41
CA ILE A 43 13.89 -13.03 -8.81
C ILE A 43 15.42 -12.91 -9.05
N GLU A 44 15.85 -12.36 -10.19
CA GLU A 44 17.26 -12.24 -10.58
C GLU A 44 18.08 -11.25 -9.74
N LYS A 45 17.46 -10.26 -9.10
CA LYS A 45 18.17 -9.29 -8.22
C LYS A 45 18.01 -9.58 -6.73
N SER A 46 17.32 -10.67 -6.38
CA SER A 46 16.93 -10.98 -4.99
C SER A 46 17.91 -11.90 -4.25
N THR A 47 19.05 -12.23 -4.85
CA THR A 47 19.91 -13.35 -4.38
C THR A 47 20.87 -13.02 -3.25
N VAL A 48 21.04 -11.76 -2.83
CA VAL A 48 22.24 -11.40 -2.04
C VAL A 48 21.99 -10.90 -0.62
N VAL A 49 20.77 -10.58 -0.18
CA VAL A 49 20.65 -9.84 1.09
C VAL A 49 20.17 -10.66 2.30
N PHE A 50 19.13 -11.48 2.25
CA PHE A 50 18.80 -12.40 3.36
C PHE A 50 17.97 -13.57 2.81
N GLY A 51 18.19 -14.79 3.32
CA GLY A 51 17.71 -16.08 2.79
C GLY A 51 16.19 -16.34 2.80
N ASP A 52 15.40 -15.37 2.36
CA ASP A 52 13.94 -15.43 2.29
C ASP A 52 13.53 -14.60 1.05
N ILE A 53 13.25 -15.27 -0.08
CA ILE A 53 12.83 -14.59 -1.30
C ILE A 53 11.41 -14.04 -1.07
N ARG A 54 11.32 -12.83 -0.50
CA ARG A 54 10.04 -12.16 -0.23
C ARG A 54 9.54 -11.50 -1.50
N THR A 55 8.99 -12.31 -2.42
CA THR A 55 8.34 -11.86 -3.67
C THR A 55 7.15 -10.93 -3.47
N ASP A 56 6.69 -10.75 -2.24
CA ASP A 56 5.53 -9.93 -1.90
C ASP A 56 5.90 -8.48 -1.56
N VAL A 57 7.17 -8.11 -1.51
CA VAL A 57 7.55 -6.71 -1.22
C VAL A 57 7.57 -5.89 -2.51
N ILE A 58 6.99 -4.70 -2.51
CA ILE A 58 7.09 -3.72 -3.61
C ILE A 58 7.61 -2.39 -3.08
N SER A 59 8.14 -1.55 -3.97
CA SER A 59 8.49 -0.16 -3.64
C SER A 59 7.71 0.80 -4.54
N LEU A 60 6.95 1.70 -3.92
CA LEU A 60 6.25 2.79 -4.57
C LEU A 60 7.14 4.03 -4.56
N HIS A 61 7.42 4.57 -5.74
CA HIS A 61 8.08 5.86 -5.85
C HIS A 61 7.04 6.90 -6.24
N LEU A 62 6.89 7.92 -5.40
CA LEU A 62 5.96 9.02 -5.58
C LEU A 62 6.72 10.30 -5.95
N LYS A 63 6.18 11.06 -6.93
CA LYS A 63 6.74 12.37 -7.31
C LYS A 63 6.52 13.45 -6.27
N GLN A 64 5.44 13.33 -5.52
CA GLN A 64 5.03 14.21 -4.43
C GLN A 64 4.79 13.32 -3.20
N PRO A 65 5.14 13.78 -1.99
CA PRO A 65 4.90 13.00 -0.80
C PRO A 65 3.40 12.88 -0.54
N PHE A 66 2.94 11.67 -0.27
CA PHE A 66 1.64 11.38 0.28
C PHE A 66 1.69 11.67 1.79
N LEU A 67 0.89 12.64 2.25
CA LEU A 67 0.89 13.13 3.62
C LEU A 67 -0.29 12.63 4.46
N ASN A 68 -1.29 12.01 3.82
CA ASN A 68 -2.47 11.51 4.52
C ASN A 68 -2.18 10.14 5.14
N THR A 69 -2.93 9.80 6.19
CA THR A 69 -2.91 8.47 6.79
C THR A 69 -3.73 7.48 5.97
N TYR A 70 -3.28 6.23 5.95
CA TYR A 70 -3.90 5.13 5.22
C TYR A 70 -3.55 3.80 5.90
N ASP A 71 -4.40 2.80 5.72
CA ASP A 71 -4.22 1.47 6.31
C ASP A 71 -3.54 0.52 5.32
N PHE A 72 -3.96 0.55 4.05
CA PHE A 72 -3.37 -0.25 2.99
C PHE A 72 -3.44 0.47 1.64
N CYS A 73 -2.70 -0.05 0.66
CA CYS A 73 -2.77 0.38 -0.72
C CYS A 73 -3.28 -0.74 -1.61
N LEU A 74 -4.11 -0.39 -2.57
CA LEU A 74 -4.46 -1.23 -3.71
C LEU A 74 -3.56 -0.86 -4.88
N VAL A 75 -2.83 -1.84 -5.40
CA VAL A 75 -1.91 -1.66 -6.52
C VAL A 75 -2.30 -2.60 -7.65
N ALA A 76 -2.55 -2.02 -8.83
CA ALA A 76 -2.75 -2.76 -10.06
C ALA A 76 -1.39 -3.01 -10.73
N LEU A 77 -0.93 -4.26 -10.72
CA LEU A 77 0.30 -4.64 -11.43
C LEU A 77 -0.04 -5.14 -12.84
N PRO A 78 0.76 -4.82 -13.87
CA PRO A 78 0.50 -5.28 -15.23
C PRO A 78 0.49 -6.82 -15.30
N GLY A 79 -0.57 -7.39 -15.87
CA GLY A 79 -0.75 -8.83 -15.99
C GLY A 79 -1.12 -9.54 -14.67
N ARG A 80 -1.49 -8.81 -13.62
CA ARG A 80 -1.98 -9.35 -12.34
C ARG A 80 -3.25 -8.63 -11.91
N GLU A 81 -4.02 -9.28 -11.03
CA GLU A 81 -5.13 -8.65 -10.33
C GLU A 81 -4.65 -7.56 -9.36
N ILE A 82 -5.58 -6.67 -8.99
CA ILE A 82 -5.35 -5.66 -7.96
C ILE A 82 -5.04 -6.38 -6.64
N ARG A 83 -3.92 -6.05 -6.01
CA ARG A 83 -3.51 -6.64 -4.73
C ARG A 83 -3.44 -5.60 -3.63
N LYS A 84 -3.70 -6.05 -2.39
CA LYS A 84 -3.53 -5.27 -1.17
C LYS A 84 -2.07 -5.31 -0.74
N TYR A 85 -1.54 -4.14 -0.41
CA TYR A 85 -0.19 -3.93 0.09
C TYR A 85 -0.24 -3.10 1.36
N PHE A 86 0.45 -3.56 2.39
CA PHE A 86 0.54 -2.91 3.68
C PHE A 86 1.86 -2.16 3.82
N PHE A 87 1.82 -1.04 4.54
CA PHE A 87 3.01 -0.24 4.80
C PHE A 87 4.09 -1.05 5.54
N VAL A 88 5.35 -0.92 5.12
CA VAL A 88 6.51 -1.48 5.82
C VAL A 88 7.41 -0.34 6.31
N THR A 89 7.82 0.53 5.40
CA THR A 89 8.70 1.65 5.70
C THR A 89 8.60 2.72 4.62
N GLU A 90 8.99 3.95 4.95
CA GLU A 90 9.13 5.02 3.98
C GLU A 90 10.48 5.73 4.09
N LYS A 91 10.91 6.29 2.96
CA LYS A 91 12.05 7.20 2.87
C LYS A 91 11.65 8.42 2.07
N ARG A 92 11.84 9.60 2.66
CA ARG A 92 11.63 10.89 1.98
C ARG A 92 12.99 11.46 1.56
N VAL A 93 13.06 11.95 0.32
CA VAL A 93 14.24 12.61 -0.25
C VAL A 93 13.76 13.85 -1.02
N GLY A 94 13.81 15.01 -0.36
CA GLY A 94 13.20 16.24 -0.87
C GLY A 94 11.70 16.05 -1.10
N ASN A 95 11.22 16.38 -2.30
CA ASN A 95 9.82 16.21 -2.69
C ASN A 95 9.47 14.78 -3.14
N ARG A 96 10.42 13.84 -3.11
CA ARG A 96 10.16 12.45 -3.49
C ARG A 96 9.96 11.60 -2.24
N GLN A 97 9.06 10.64 -2.33
CA GLN A 97 8.84 9.65 -1.29
C GLN A 97 8.94 8.27 -1.92
N VAL A 98 9.64 7.39 -1.23
CA VAL A 98 9.70 5.97 -1.55
C VAL A 98 9.05 5.23 -0.40
N ILE A 99 7.99 4.47 -0.70
CA ILE A 99 7.26 3.68 0.28
C ILE A 99 7.50 2.21 -0.06
N THR A 100 8.11 1.47 0.86
CA THR A 100 8.21 0.03 0.75
C THR A 100 6.97 -0.59 1.37
N MET A 101 6.35 -1.51 0.65
CA MET A 101 5.10 -2.15 1.04
C MET A 101 5.20 -3.65 0.89
N ARG A 102 4.43 -4.39 1.67
CA ARG A 102 4.37 -5.85 1.63
C ARG A 102 2.98 -6.31 1.25
N GLY A 103 2.89 -7.18 0.27
CA GLY A 103 1.69 -7.88 -0.11
C GLY A 103 1.30 -8.81 1.03
N GLY A 104 0.05 -8.71 1.46
CA GLY A 104 -0.56 -9.69 2.35
C GLY A 104 -1.70 -10.36 1.61
N GLU A 105 -1.87 -11.67 1.81
CA GLU A 105 -3.23 -12.20 1.84
C GLU A 105 -3.90 -11.57 3.06
N ASN A 106 -5.21 -11.28 2.97
CA ASN A 106 -6.01 -10.91 4.13
C ASN A 106 -5.69 -11.93 5.24
N GLY A 107 -4.92 -11.51 6.23
CA GLY A 107 -4.80 -12.20 7.50
C GLY A 107 -6.10 -12.04 8.26
N ALA A 108 -7.19 -12.59 7.73
CA ALA A 108 -8.23 -13.13 8.58
C ALA A 108 -7.69 -14.46 9.10
N SER A 109 -6.74 -14.39 10.04
CA SER A 109 -6.51 -15.51 10.94
C SER A 109 -7.79 -15.63 11.75
N SER A 110 -8.54 -16.68 11.40
CA SER A 110 -9.64 -17.32 12.14
C SER A 110 -9.58 -17.16 13.65
#